data_AF-A0AAD5R4P6-F1
#
_entry.id   AF-A0AAD5R4P6-F1
#
_cell.length_a   1.000
_cell.length_b   1.000
_cell.length_c   1.000
_cell.angle_alpha   90.00
_cell.angle_beta   90.00
_cell.angle_gamma   90.00
#
_symmetry.space_group_name_H-M   'P 1'
#
loop_
_entity.id
_entity.type
_entity.pdbx_description
1 polymer ?
#
loop_
_entity_poly.entity_id
_entity_poly.type
_entity_poly.pdbx_seq_one_letter_code
_entity_poly.pdbx_strand_id
1 'polypeptide(L)'
;MSENVDMIIEEWWKSSTSGAPLVNLTPTTNNRLMIPFLQMANAATTTVGCGYTICDQRPRRFVSFVCQYGEPHVNIGVPIYKEGAPCSNCNKSCIFSLCDNEAN
;
A
#
# COMPACT_ATOMS: atom_id res chain seq x y z
N MET A 1 -2.10 -18.85 11.10
CA MET A 1 -2.99 -17.99 10.27
C MET A 1 -2.37 -16.61 10.08
N SER A 2 -1.80 -15.99 11.12
CA SER A 2 -0.97 -14.78 11.00
C SER A 2 0.18 -14.94 10.01
N GLU A 3 0.92 -16.05 10.06
CA GLU A 3 2.05 -16.32 9.15
C GLU A 3 1.70 -16.26 7.65
N ASN A 4 0.45 -16.59 7.28
CA ASN A 4 0.02 -16.52 5.88
C ASN A 4 -0.34 -15.09 5.44
N VAL A 5 -0.74 -14.22 6.38
CA VAL A 5 -1.08 -12.82 6.08
C VAL A 5 0.20 -12.03 5.84
N ASP A 6 1.20 -12.18 6.70
CA ASP A 6 2.48 -11.47 6.58
C ASP A 6 3.14 -11.79 5.22
N MET A 7 3.12 -13.07 4.81
CA MET A 7 3.62 -13.49 3.51
C MET A 7 2.92 -12.79 2.34
N ILE A 8 1.59 -12.64 2.36
CA ILE A 8 0.83 -11.98 1.28
C ILE A 8 1.14 -10.47 1.24
N ILE A 9 1.20 -9.82 2.40
CA ILE A 9 1.56 -8.40 2.50
C ILE A 9 2.98 -8.16 1.99
N GLU A 10 3.93 -9.03 2.33
CA GLU A 10 5.29 -8.97 1.79
C GLU A 10 5.34 -9.15 0.28
N GLU A 11 4.55 -10.06 -0.30
CA GLU A 11 4.47 -10.24 -1.74
C GLU A 11 3.95 -8.98 -2.44
N TRP A 12 2.93 -8.33 -1.89
CA TRP A 12 2.46 -7.04 -2.41
C TRP A 12 3.53 -5.96 -2.32
N TRP A 13 4.27 -5.89 -1.21
CA TRP A 13 5.39 -4.94 -1.08
C TRP A 13 6.52 -5.19 -2.09
N LYS A 14 6.85 -6.46 -2.34
CA LYS A 14 7.84 -6.89 -3.34
C LYS A 14 7.46 -6.50 -4.77
N SER A 15 6.19 -6.17 -5.04
CA SER A 15 5.76 -5.65 -6.35
C SER A 15 6.39 -4.29 -6.72
N SER A 16 7.04 -3.60 -5.77
CA SER A 16 7.84 -2.39 -5.99
C SER A 16 8.89 -2.50 -7.09
N THR A 17 9.39 -3.70 -7.38
CA THR A 17 10.40 -3.95 -8.43
C THR A 17 9.82 -4.54 -9.71
N SER A 18 8.50 -4.74 -9.78
CA SER A 18 7.82 -5.44 -10.88
C SER A 18 7.45 -4.56 -12.07
N GLY A 19 7.80 -3.27 -12.04
CA GLY A 19 7.50 -2.31 -13.12
C GLY A 19 8.67 -1.37 -13.40
N ALA A 20 8.44 -0.40 -14.29
CA ALA A 20 9.42 0.65 -14.55
C ALA A 20 9.70 1.47 -13.28
N PRO A 21 10.90 2.04 -13.09
CA PRO A 21 11.16 2.97 -11.99
C PRO A 21 10.18 4.14 -12.02
N LEU A 22 9.74 4.58 -10.84
CA LEU A 22 8.94 5.80 -10.72
C LEU A 22 9.82 7.02 -11.03
N VAL A 23 9.28 7.96 -11.81
CA VAL A 23 9.90 9.27 -12.01
C VAL A 23 9.28 10.23 -11.01
N ASN A 24 10.09 10.84 -10.13
CA ASN A 24 9.61 11.73 -9.06
C ASN A 24 8.46 11.13 -8.25
N LEU A 25 8.57 9.83 -7.91
CA LEU A 25 7.56 9.09 -7.14
C LEU A 25 6.16 9.06 -7.79
N THR A 26 6.07 9.36 -9.08
CA THR A 26 4.81 9.53 -9.79
C THR A 26 4.50 8.30 -10.66
N PRO A 27 3.40 7.59 -10.42
CA PRO A 27 3.00 6.44 -11.23
C PRO A 27 2.58 6.82 -12.65
N THR A 28 2.85 5.91 -13.57
CA THR A 28 2.42 5.93 -14.98
C THR A 28 1.72 4.62 -15.33
N THR A 29 1.18 4.52 -16.55
CA THR A 29 0.59 3.27 -17.06
C THR A 29 1.56 2.09 -17.02
N ASN A 30 2.87 2.34 -17.11
CA ASN A 30 3.90 1.29 -17.05
C ASN A 30 4.11 0.71 -15.64
N ASN A 31 3.50 1.30 -14.62
CA ASN A 31 3.63 0.88 -13.22
C ASN A 31 2.46 0.00 -12.76
N ARG A 32 1.64 -0.52 -13.68
CA ARG A 32 0.47 -1.33 -13.34
C ARG A 32 0.79 -2.55 -12.45
N LEU A 33 1.93 -3.20 -12.68
CA LEU A 33 2.36 -4.34 -11.87
C LEU A 33 2.80 -3.96 -10.45
N MET A 34 3.07 -2.67 -10.21
CA MET A 34 3.45 -2.14 -8.90
C MET A 34 2.25 -1.68 -8.07
N ILE A 35 1.02 -1.73 -8.60
CA ILE A 35 -0.18 -1.22 -7.92
C ILE A 35 -0.30 -1.70 -6.45
N PRO A 36 -0.05 -2.99 -6.11
CA PRO A 36 -0.12 -3.42 -4.72
C PRO A 36 0.82 -2.62 -3.81
N PHE A 37 2.08 -2.44 -4.22
CA PHE A 37 3.04 -1.59 -3.52
C PHE A 37 2.61 -0.11 -3.50
N LEU A 38 2.14 0.42 -4.62
CA LEU A 38 1.75 1.83 -4.71
C LEU A 38 0.60 2.18 -3.74
N GLN A 39 -0.37 1.27 -3.58
CA GLN A 39 -1.46 1.46 -2.62
C GLN A 39 -0.94 1.41 -1.18
N MET A 40 -0.03 0.48 -0.86
CA MET A 40 0.59 0.37 0.46
C MET A 40 1.44 1.60 0.82
N ALA A 41 2.15 2.17 -0.14
CA ALA A 41 3.09 3.26 0.07
C ALA A 41 2.49 4.67 -0.10
N ASN A 42 1.20 4.77 -0.44
CA ASN A 42 0.53 6.06 -0.63
C ASN A 42 0.35 6.80 0.69
N ALA A 43 1.10 7.88 0.90
CA ALA A 43 1.10 8.62 2.17
C ALA A 43 -0.23 9.34 2.46
N ALA A 44 -1.07 9.55 1.45
CA ALA A 44 -2.38 10.16 1.65
C ALA A 44 -3.42 9.16 2.18
N THR A 45 -3.18 7.85 2.03
CA THR A 45 -4.06 6.81 2.57
C THR A 45 -3.73 6.54 4.03
N THR A 46 -4.64 6.88 4.94
CA THR A 46 -4.47 6.69 6.39
C THR A 46 -5.28 5.53 6.96
N THR A 47 -6.16 4.93 6.16
CA THR A 47 -7.05 3.86 6.61
C THR A 47 -6.96 2.66 5.68
N VAL A 48 -6.99 1.47 6.28
CA VAL A 48 -6.99 0.19 5.57
C VAL A 48 -7.90 -0.79 6.29
N GLY A 49 -8.67 -1.56 5.52
CA GLY A 49 -9.50 -2.65 6.03
C GLY A 49 -9.23 -3.91 5.25
N CYS A 50 -8.92 -5.02 5.95
CA CYS A 50 -8.64 -6.30 5.32
C CYS A 50 -9.65 -7.37 5.75
N GLY A 51 -9.91 -8.33 4.87
CA GLY A 51 -10.77 -9.47 5.12
C GLY A 51 -10.28 -10.70 4.37
N TYR A 52 -10.67 -11.87 4.87
CA TYR A 52 -10.37 -13.12 4.20
C TYR A 52 -11.56 -14.06 4.18
N THR A 53 -11.58 -14.94 3.18
CA THR A 53 -12.52 -16.06 3.12
C THR A 53 -11.79 -17.32 2.67
N ILE A 54 -12.20 -18.47 3.22
CA ILE A 54 -11.70 -19.77 2.80
C ILE A 54 -12.65 -20.29 1.73
N CYS A 55 -12.17 -20.35 0.49
CA CYS A 55 -12.91 -20.88 -0.64
C CYS A 55 -12.64 -22.37 -0.76
N ASP A 56 -13.59 -23.21 -0.31
CA ASP A 56 -13.48 -24.68 -0.33
C ASP A 56 -14.43 -25.31 -1.37
N GLN A 57 -14.33 -24.85 -2.62
CA GLN A 57 -15.10 -25.40 -3.74
C GLN A 57 -14.21 -26.27 -4.63
N ARG A 58 -14.58 -27.53 -4.84
CA ARG A 58 -13.81 -28.42 -5.73
C ARG A 58 -13.83 -27.87 -7.17
N PRO A 59 -12.69 -27.90 -7.90
CA PRO A 59 -11.42 -28.53 -7.54
C PRO A 59 -10.39 -27.63 -6.83
N ARG A 60 -10.73 -26.37 -6.49
CA ARG A 60 -9.77 -25.39 -5.98
C ARG A 60 -10.09 -24.98 -4.54
N ARG A 61 -9.25 -25.42 -3.62
CA ARG A 61 -9.21 -24.92 -2.25
C ARG A 61 -8.18 -23.80 -2.13
N PHE A 62 -8.60 -22.59 -1.78
CA PHE A 62 -7.69 -21.44 -1.61
C PHE A 62 -8.23 -20.45 -0.57
N VAL A 63 -7.37 -19.56 -0.09
CA VAL A 63 -7.77 -18.42 0.75
C VAL A 63 -7.82 -17.18 -0.13
N SER A 64 -8.96 -16.49 -0.15
CA SER A 64 -9.05 -15.15 -0.73
C SER A 64 -8.80 -14.15 0.38
N PHE A 65 -7.74 -13.36 0.24
CA PHE A 65 -7.35 -12.30 1.16
C PHE A 65 -7.37 -10.97 0.40
N VAL A 66 -8.05 -9.97 0.94
CA VAL A 66 -8.25 -8.68 0.28
C VAL A 66 -8.07 -7.57 1.31
N CYS A 67 -7.35 -6.52 0.93
CA CYS A 67 -7.32 -5.25 1.65
C CYS A 67 -7.90 -4.15 0.77
N GLN A 68 -8.71 -3.28 1.37
CA GLN A 68 -9.19 -2.04 0.79
C GLN A 68 -8.52 -0.86 1.48
N TYR A 69 -8.07 0.09 0.67
CA TYR A 69 -7.36 1.29 1.09
C TYR A 69 -8.32 2.47 0.99
N GLY A 70 -8.36 3.32 2.02
CA GLY A 70 -9.18 4.53 2.00
C GLY A 70 -8.72 5.53 0.93
N GLU A 71 -9.62 6.46 0.61
CA GLU A 71 -9.32 7.59 -0.28
C GLU A 71 -8.28 8.54 0.34
N PRO A 72 -7.48 9.25 -0.47
CA PRO A 72 -7.48 9.22 -1.93
C PRO A 72 -6.73 8.00 -2.48
N HIS A 73 -7.27 7.37 -3.53
CA HIS A 73 -6.60 6.28 -4.24
C HIS A 73 -5.38 6.75 -5.05
N VAL A 74 -4.47 5.80 -5.33
CA VAL A 74 -3.34 6.02 -6.26
C VAL A 74 -3.85 6.40 -7.64
N ASN A 75 -3.33 7.50 -8.18
CA ASN A 75 -3.67 8.02 -9.50
C ASN A 75 -2.41 8.22 -10.36
N ILE A 76 -2.56 8.00 -11.66
CA ILE A 76 -1.49 8.30 -12.62
C ILE A 76 -1.22 9.81 -12.61
N GLY A 77 0.05 10.19 -12.63
CA GLY A 77 0.46 11.60 -12.63
C GLY A 77 0.44 12.27 -11.25
N VAL A 78 0.04 11.55 -10.19
CA VAL A 78 0.06 12.05 -8.80
C VAL A 78 1.17 11.34 -8.02
N PRO A 79 2.11 12.06 -7.38
CA PRO A 79 3.15 11.43 -6.58
C PRO A 79 2.55 10.72 -5.35
N ILE A 80 3.05 9.51 -5.05
CA ILE A 80 2.53 8.68 -3.94
C ILE A 80 2.89 9.20 -2.54
N TYR A 81 3.95 10.01 -2.43
CA TYR A 81 4.29 10.76 -1.23
C TYR A 81 5.20 11.94 -1.57
N LYS A 82 5.36 12.87 -0.64
CA LYS A 82 6.27 14.01 -0.79
C LYS A 82 7.69 13.59 -0.42
N GLU A 83 8.64 13.81 -1.33
CA GLU A 83 10.05 13.60 -1.06
C GLU A 83 10.58 14.61 -0.01
N GLY A 84 11.40 14.13 0.92
CA GLY A 84 12.00 14.96 1.96
C GLY A 84 12.34 14.16 3.22
N ALA A 85 12.78 14.88 4.26
CA ALA A 85 13.00 14.26 5.57
C ALA A 85 11.69 13.70 6.13
N PRO A 86 11.71 12.52 6.78
CA PRO A 86 10.53 11.94 7.41
C PRO A 86 9.85 12.94 8.35
N CYS A 87 8.52 12.94 8.34
CA CYS A 87 7.68 13.81 9.15
C CYS A 87 7.87 15.33 8.97
N SER A 88 8.61 15.80 7.96
CA SER A 88 8.82 17.25 7.73
C SER A 88 7.53 18.07 7.59
N ASN A 89 6.41 17.44 7.22
CA ASN A 89 5.08 18.07 7.15
C ASN A 89 4.24 17.93 8.44
N CYS A 90 4.65 17.12 9.42
CA CYS A 90 3.86 16.73 10.59
C CYS A 90 4.71 16.69 11.88
N ASN A 91 5.64 17.63 12.03
CA ASN A 91 6.68 17.63 13.09
C ASN A 91 6.18 17.33 14.51
N LYS A 92 4.94 17.70 14.86
CA LYS A 92 4.37 17.50 16.20
C LYS A 92 3.68 16.14 16.39
N SER A 93 3.37 15.46 15.30
CA SER A 93 2.62 14.19 15.28
C SER A 93 3.42 13.16 14.48
N CYS A 94 4.68 12.98 14.84
CA CYS A 94 5.58 12.04 14.19
C CYS A 94 5.86 10.85 15.10
N ILE A 95 5.49 9.65 14.65
CA ILE A 95 5.69 8.41 15.39
C ILE A 95 6.43 7.44 14.46
N PHE A 96 7.63 7.01 14.83
CA PHE A 96 8.46 6.08 14.05
C PHE A 96 8.60 6.43 12.56
N SER A 97 8.79 7.72 12.24
CA SER A 97 8.89 8.24 10.85
C SER A 97 7.58 8.27 10.06
N LEU A 98 6.43 8.05 10.70
CA LEU A 98 5.10 8.18 10.12
C LEU A 98 4.34 9.35 10.75
N CYS A 99 3.50 10.02 9.95
CA CYS A 99 2.62 11.07 10.43
C CYS A 99 1.36 10.46 11.08
N ASP A 100 1.10 10.83 12.33
CA ASP A 100 -0.14 10.53 13.02
C ASP A 100 -1.15 11.65 12.77
N ASN A 101 -2.17 11.34 11.96
CA ASN A 101 -3.22 12.28 11.60
C ASN A 101 -4.43 12.21 12.56
N GLU A 102 -4.42 11.33 13.58
CA GLU A 102 -5.49 11.23 14.58
C GLU A 102 -5.28 12.19 15.77
N ALA A 103 -4.13 12.84 15.88
CA ALA A 103 -3.78 13.76 16.96
C ALA A 103 -4.28 15.21 16.75
N ASN A 104 -5.32 15.44 15.95
CA ASN A 104 -5.84 16.79 15.62
C ASN A 104 -7.33 16.95 15.93
#